data_AF-M6BHX7-F1
#
_entry.id   AF-M6BHX7-F1
#
_cell.length_a   1.000
_cell.length_b   1.000
_cell.length_c   1.000
_cell.angle_alpha   90.00
_cell.angle_beta   90.00
_cell.angle_gamma   90.00
#
_symmetry.space_group_name_H-M   'P 1'
#
loop_
_entity.id
_entity.type
_entity.pdbx_description
1 polymer ?
#
loop_
_entity_poly.entity_id
_entity_poly.type
_entity_poly.pdbx_seq_one_letter_code
_entity_poly.pdbx_strand_id
1 'polypeptide(L)'
;MPLQLDISYSFQRLLEKSKNVGGRLVSRQLTHIVDSFILSKFESSKVGLKSKDKLCIVALGGYGRMEMAPHSDIDLLYLHNGIKE
;
A
#
# COMPACT_ATOMS: atom_id res chain seq x y z
N MET A 1 6.36 0.92 -19.01
CA MET A 1 6.50 0.57 -17.58
C MET A 1 6.46 1.85 -16.78
N PRO A 2 5.61 2.00 -15.75
CA PRO A 2 5.80 3.12 -14.84
C PRO A 2 7.19 2.94 -14.21
N LEU A 3 7.99 4.00 -14.18
CA LEU A 3 9.20 4.03 -13.37
C LEU A 3 8.78 3.69 -11.95
N GLN A 4 9.16 2.50 -11.47
CA GLN A 4 8.97 2.11 -10.09
C GLN A 4 9.98 2.93 -9.27
N LEU A 5 9.62 4.19 -9.05
CA LEU A 5 10.39 5.10 -8.21
C LEU A 5 10.47 4.49 -6.82
N ASP A 6 11.63 4.62 -6.20
CA ASP A 6 11.79 4.24 -4.81
C ASP A 6 10.68 4.90 -3.97
N ILE A 7 10.11 4.11 -3.06
CA ILE A 7 9.00 4.57 -2.21
C ILE A 7 9.44 5.79 -1.40
N SER A 8 10.69 5.80 -0.93
CA SER A 8 11.28 6.91 -0.17
C SER A 8 11.31 8.20 -0.99
N TYR A 9 11.71 8.12 -2.26
CA TYR A 9 11.70 9.27 -3.16
C TYR A 9 10.28 9.82 -3.39
N SER A 10 9.32 8.93 -3.61
CA SER A 10 7.92 9.31 -3.81
C SER A 10 7.33 9.99 -2.58
N PHE A 11 7.66 9.49 -1.38
CA PHE A 11 7.29 10.08 -0.10
C PHE A 11 7.90 11.46 0.06
N GLN A 12 9.22 11.60 -0.11
CA GLN A 12 9.91 12.88 0.05
C GLN A 12 9.32 13.95 -0.89
N ARG A 13 9.09 13.60 -2.16
CA ARG A 13 8.49 14.50 -3.14
C ARG A 13 7.08 14.92 -2.77
N LEU A 14 6.27 14.02 -2.18
CA LEU A 14 4.94 14.36 -1.69
C LEU A 14 5.02 15.31 -0.48
N LEU A 15 5.93 15.05 0.47
CA LEU A 15 6.11 15.89 1.65
C LEU A 15 6.55 17.31 1.29
N GLU A 16 7.47 17.47 0.33
CA GLU A 16 7.87 18.79 -0.16
C GLU A 16 6.69 19.59 -0.74
N LYS A 17 5.81 18.92 -1.50
CA LYS A 17 4.61 19.53 -2.08
C LYS A 17 3.50 19.80 -1.06
N SER A 18 3.45 19.03 0.02
CA SER A 18 2.37 19.10 1.02
C SER A 18 2.18 20.49 1.64
N LYS A 19 3.24 21.32 1.65
CA LYS A 19 3.23 22.70 2.16
C LYS A 19 2.14 23.60 1.55
N ASN A 20 1.73 23.31 0.32
CA ASN A 20 0.78 24.13 -0.44
C ASN A 20 -0.49 23.36 -0.86
N VAL A 21 -0.76 22.21 -0.23
CA VAL A 21 -1.80 21.28 -0.65
C VAL A 21 -2.66 20.89 0.56
N GLY A 22 -3.97 20.72 0.35
CA GLY A 22 -4.87 20.32 1.44
C GLY A 22 -4.51 18.95 2.02
N GLY A 23 -4.53 18.82 3.35
CA GLY A 23 -4.11 17.62 4.08
C GLY A 23 -4.82 16.34 3.63
N ARG A 24 -6.13 16.42 3.33
CA ARG A 24 -6.89 15.27 2.79
C ARG A 24 -6.32 14.75 1.47
N LEU A 25 -5.86 15.64 0.59
CA LEU A 25 -5.24 15.25 -0.66
C LEU A 25 -3.88 14.60 -0.42
N VAL A 26 -3.11 15.13 0.53
CA VAL A 26 -1.83 14.55 0.95
C VAL A 26 -2.02 13.14 1.51
N SER A 27 -2.98 12.93 2.43
CA SER A 27 -3.29 11.61 3.00
C SER A 27 -3.64 10.59 1.91
N ARG A 28 -4.51 10.97 0.96
CA ARG A 28 -4.89 10.09 -0.16
C ARG A 28 -3.72 9.77 -1.09
N GLN A 29 -2.86 10.75 -1.38
CA GLN A 29 -1.67 10.48 -2.20
C GLN A 29 -0.67 9.60 -1.47
N LEU A 30 -0.50 9.77 -0.16
CA LEU A 30 0.34 8.90 0.65
C LEU A 30 -0.16 7.45 0.60
N THR A 31 -1.47 7.26 0.80
CA THR A 31 -2.12 5.95 0.66
C THR A 31 -1.90 5.35 -0.72
N HIS A 32 -2.01 6.14 -1.79
CA HIS A 32 -1.80 5.64 -3.15
C HIS A 32 -0.36 5.19 -3.43
N ILE A 33 0.64 5.90 -2.88
CA ILE A 33 2.05 5.47 -2.99
C ILE A 33 2.25 4.14 -2.27
N VAL A 34 1.67 3.99 -1.07
CA VAL A 34 1.74 2.74 -0.30
C VAL A 34 1.00 1.59 -0.99
N ASP A 35 -0.19 1.83 -1.55
CA ASP A 35 -0.93 0.84 -2.34
C ASP A 35 -0.09 0.31 -3.50
N SER A 36 0.54 1.22 -4.24
CA SER A 36 1.39 0.87 -5.39
C SER A 36 2.57 0.00 -4.95
N PHE A 37 3.19 0.33 -3.82
CA PHE A 37 4.28 -0.46 -3.25
C PHE A 37 3.80 -1.86 -2.81
N ILE A 38 2.75 -1.94 -1.99
CA ILE A 38 2.20 -3.20 -1.48
C ILE A 38 1.75 -4.09 -2.62
N LEU A 39 1.02 -3.55 -3.60
CA LEU A 39 0.58 -4.30 -4.76
C LEU A 39 1.77 -4.86 -5.54
N SER A 40 2.82 -4.06 -5.77
CA SER A 40 4.02 -4.54 -6.46
C SER A 40 4.71 -5.69 -5.73
N LYS A 41 4.77 -5.64 -4.40
CA LYS A 41 5.35 -6.70 -3.56
C LYS A 41 4.44 -7.92 -3.51
N PHE A 42 3.13 -7.72 -3.42
CA PHE A 42 2.15 -8.79 -3.45
C PHE A 42 2.23 -9.57 -4.75
N GLU A 43 2.18 -8.90 -5.90
CA GLU A 43 2.29 -9.55 -7.22
C GLU A 43 3.63 -10.27 -7.38
N SER A 44 4.74 -9.67 -6.91
CA SER A 44 6.07 -10.31 -6.95
C SER A 44 6.18 -11.52 -6.03
N SER A 45 5.45 -11.54 -4.91
CA SER A 45 5.42 -12.66 -3.96
C SER A 45 4.58 -13.85 -4.43
N LYS A 46 3.72 -13.67 -5.46
CA LYS A 46 2.87 -14.76 -6.00
C LYS A 46 3.66 -15.87 -6.67
N VAL A 47 4.97 -15.70 -6.89
CA VAL A 47 5.86 -16.69 -7.54
C VAL A 47 5.85 -18.06 -6.82
N GLY A 48 5.39 -18.15 -5.57
CA GLY A 48 5.21 -19.41 -4.84
C GLY A 48 3.78 -19.91 -4.65
N LEU A 49 2.75 -19.16 -5.08
CA LEU A 49 1.34 -19.51 -4.87
C LEU A 49 0.85 -20.47 -5.96
N LYS A 50 0.17 -21.56 -5.56
CA LYS A 50 -0.50 -22.46 -6.49
C LYS A 50 -1.80 -21.82 -6.97
N SER A 51 -2.31 -22.23 -8.14
CA SER A 51 -3.56 -21.68 -8.71
C SER A 51 -4.79 -21.80 -7.79
N LYS A 52 -4.78 -22.81 -6.91
CA LYS A 52 -5.81 -23.06 -5.90
C LYS A 52 -5.66 -22.20 -4.64
N ASP A 53 -4.50 -21.61 -4.39
CA ASP A 53 -4.26 -20.78 -3.22
C ASP A 53 -4.92 -19.43 -3.46
N LYS A 54 -5.79 -19.02 -2.54
CA LYS A 54 -6.41 -17.69 -2.57
C LYS A 54 -5.81 -16.92 -1.42
N LEU A 55 -5.16 -15.80 -1.73
CA LEU A 55 -4.63 -14.86 -0.76
C LEU A 55 -5.14 -13.47 -1.12
N CYS A 56 -5.59 -12.73 -0.11
CA CYS A 56 -6.05 -11.37 -0.22
C CYS A 56 -5.40 -10.54 0.90
N ILE A 57 -4.99 -9.32 0.55
CA ILE A 57 -4.55 -8.32 1.52
C ILE A 57 -5.67 -7.30 1.66
N VAL A 58 -6.07 -7.02 2.89
CA VAL A 58 -7.08 -6.03 3.23
C VAL A 58 -6.41 -4.90 4.01
N ALA A 59 -6.58 -3.68 3.52
CA ALA A 59 -6.15 -2.47 4.20
C ALA A 59 -7.07 -2.19 5.39
N LEU A 60 -6.50 -1.94 6.57
CA LEU A 60 -7.23 -1.64 7.80
C LEU A 60 -6.87 -0.25 8.33
N GLY A 61 -7.56 0.18 9.39
CA GLY A 61 -7.20 1.40 10.13
C GLY A 61 -7.23 2.67 9.27
N GLY A 62 -6.31 3.59 9.56
CA GLY A 62 -6.14 4.84 8.80
C GLY A 62 -5.69 4.59 7.35
N TYR A 63 -4.98 3.50 7.09
CA TYR A 63 -4.61 3.08 5.74
C TYR A 63 -5.85 2.74 4.91
N GLY A 64 -6.72 1.87 5.43
CA GLY A 64 -7.97 1.47 4.76
C GLY A 64 -8.95 2.62 4.53
N ARG A 65 -8.95 3.65 5.40
CA ARG A 65 -9.79 4.85 5.22
C ARG A 65 -9.16 5.94 4.34
N MET A 66 -7.92 5.75 3.87
CA MET A 66 -7.15 6.77 3.16
C MET A 66 -6.88 8.04 3.98
N GLU A 67 -6.71 7.88 5.29
CA GLU A 67 -6.52 8.95 6.28
C GLU A 67 -5.09 8.92 6.86
N MET A 68 -4.13 8.40 6.10
CA MET A 68 -2.75 8.26 6.56
C MET A 68 -2.06 9.60 6.81
N ALA A 69 -1.16 9.62 7.79
CA ALA A 69 -0.20 10.70 8.03
C ALA A 69 1.23 10.22 7.70
N PRO A 70 2.20 11.14 7.53
CA PRO A 70 3.61 10.76 7.41
C PRO A 70 4.03 9.87 8.58
N HIS A 71 4.78 8.80 8.27
CA HIS A 71 5.24 7.80 9.26
C HIS A 71 4.13 7.03 9.99
N SER A 72 2.88 7.02 9.46
CA SER A 72 1.85 6.11 9.97
C SER A 72 2.23 4.65 9.75
N ASP A 73 1.86 3.80 10.71
CA ASP A 73 1.88 2.36 10.55
C ASP A 73 0.90 1.90 9.46
N ILE A 74 1.18 0.73 8.88
CA ILE A 74 0.35 0.12 7.84
C ILE A 74 -0.29 -1.15 8.40
N ASP A 75 -1.58 -1.05 8.71
CA ASP A 75 -2.36 -2.18 9.21
C ASP A 75 -2.86 -3.04 8.03
N LEU A 76 -2.36 -4.28 7.94
CA LEU A 76 -2.74 -5.25 6.91
C LEU A 76 -3.36 -6.49 7.53
N LEU A 77 -4.47 -6.94 6.96
CA LEU A 77 -5.04 -8.26 7.22
C LEU A 77 -4.82 -9.16 6.02
N TYR A 78 -4.24 -10.33 6.26
CA TYR A 78 -4.08 -11.38 5.27
C TYR A 78 -5.24 -12.36 5.39
N LEU A 79 -6.00 -12.54 4.31
CA LEU A 79 -7.08 -13.52 4.21
C LEU A 79 -6.68 -14.62 3.24
N HIS A 80 -6.89 -15.88 3.63
CA HIS A 80 -6.65 -17.03 2.76
C HIS A 80 -7.78 -18.05 2.82
N ASN A 81 -7.88 -18.92 1.82
CA ASN A 81 -8.94 -19.94 1.71
C ASN A 81 -8.78 -21.16 2.64
N GLY A 82 -8.06 -21.00 3.76
CA GLY A 82 -7.81 -22.06 4.74
C GLY A 82 -6.85 -23.15 4.27
N ILE A 83 -6.50 -24.06 5.18
CA ILE A 83 -5.85 -25.33 4.86
C ILE A 83 -6.99 -26.36 4.81
N LYS A 84 -7.08 -27.14 3.73
CA LYS A 84 -7.97 -28.31 3.72
C LYS A 84 -7.32 -29.38 4.60
N GLU A 85 -8.04 -29.81 5.64
CA GLU A 85 -7.74 -31.04 6.39
C GLU A 85 -7.62 -32.25 5.45
#